data_AF-A0A3N4GV40-F1
#
_entry.id   AF-A0A3N4GV40-F1
#
_cell.length_a   1.000
_cell.length_b   1.000
_cell.length_c   1.000
_cell.angle_alpha   90.00
_cell.angle_beta   90.00
_cell.angle_gamma   90.00
#
_symmetry.space_group_name_H-M   'P 1'
#
loop_
_entity.id
_entity.type
_entity.pdbx_description
1 polymer ?
#
loop_
_entity_poly.entity_id
_entity_poly.type
_entity_poly.pdbx_seq_one_letter_code
_entity_poly.pdbx_strand_id
1 'polypeptide(L)' 'MTNDFDAVRRRRGRIAGFLLLIVAPPLLFLALLSFHMTWGAAATICVLAFVFAFGRWRLKEGSWPWQPPR' A
#
# COMPACT_ATOMS: atom_id res chain seq x y z
N MET A 1 -0.35 -8.86 29.41
CA MET A 1 -0.73 -7.52 28.93
C MET A 1 0.15 -7.05 27.76
N THR A 2 1.45 -7.34 27.73
CA THR A 2 2.37 -6.97 26.63
C THR A 2 2.01 -7.58 25.26
N ASN A 3 1.52 -8.83 25.22
CA ASN A 3 1.16 -9.51 23.97
C ASN A 3 -0.02 -8.86 23.20
N ASP A 4 -0.97 -8.21 23.88
CA ASP A 4 -2.10 -7.54 23.21
C ASP A 4 -1.68 -6.25 22.51
N PHE A 5 -0.77 -5.48 23.12
CA PHE A 5 -0.29 -4.22 22.52
C PHE A 5 0.48 -4.45 21.22
N ASP A 6 1.29 -5.50 21.16
CA ASP A 6 2.01 -5.89 19.94
C ASP A 6 1.07 -6.39 18.83
N ALA A 7 0.01 -7.12 19.21
CA ALA A 7 -1.03 -7.55 18.28
C ALA A 7 -1.77 -6.35 17.67
N VAL A 8 -2.14 -5.36 18.49
CA VAL A 8 -2.79 -4.12 18.02
C VAL A 8 -1.85 -3.29 17.16
N ARG A 9 -0.57 -3.18 17.52
CA ARG A 9 0.45 -2.45 16.77
C ARG A 9 0.69 -3.06 15.38
N ARG A 10 0.78 -4.40 15.29
CA ARG A 10 0.86 -5.12 14.00
C ARG A 10 -0.39 -4.96 13.16
N ARG A 11 -1.58 -4.92 13.78
CA ARG A 11 -2.85 -4.70 13.07
C ARG A 11 -2.94 -3.28 12.51
N ARG A 12 -2.53 -2.28 13.29
CA ARG A 12 -2.42 -0.88 12.84
C ARG A 12 -1.41 -0.71 11.72
N GLY A 13 -0.25 -1.37 11.80
CA GLY A 13 0.75 -1.38 10.73
C GLY A 13 0.21 -1.93 9.41
N ARG A 14 -0.55 -3.03 9.46
CA ARG A 14 -1.22 -3.62 8.28
C ARG A 14 -2.25 -2.68 7.66
N ILE A 15 -3.09 -2.06 8.48
CA ILE A 15 -4.12 -1.10 8.03
C ILE A 15 -3.46 0.15 7.44
N ALA A 16 -2.45 0.70 8.13
CA ALA A 16 -1.70 1.84 7.64
C ALA A 16 -1.01 1.53 6.31
N GLY A 17 -0.38 0.36 6.16
CA GLY A 17 0.23 -0.08 4.91
C GLY A 17 -0.79 -0.21 3.77
N PHE A 18 -1.98 -0.75 4.05
CA PHE A 18 -3.06 -0.85 3.07
C PHE A 18 -3.60 0.53 2.67
N LEU A 19 -3.80 1.44 3.62
CA LEU A 19 -4.19 2.83 3.33
C LEU A 19 -3.13 3.53 2.48
N LEU A 20 -1.85 3.34 2.82
CA LEU A 20 -0.74 3.91 2.07
C LEU A 20 -0.69 3.36 0.64
N LEU A 21 -1.06 2.10 0.43
CA LEU A 21 -1.18 1.48 -0.89
C LEU A 21 -2.25 2.13 -1.77
N ILE A 22 -3.33 2.66 -1.17
CA ILE A 22 -4.41 3.35 -1.88
C ILE A 22 -4.07 4.82 -2.11
N VAL A 23 -3.42 5.46 -1.15
CA VAL A 23 -3.12 6.90 -1.17
C VAL A 23 -1.86 7.20 -1.99
N ALA A 24 -0.88 6.29 -2.04
CA ALA A 24 0.36 6.51 -2.77
C ALA A 24 0.18 6.62 -4.30
N PRO A 25 -0.60 5.77 -5.00
CA PRO A 25 -0.78 5.88 -6.45
C PRO A 25 -1.33 7.23 -6.94
N PRO A 26 -2.38 7.84 -6.35
CA PRO A 26 -2.84 9.16 -6.78
C PRO A 26 -1.83 10.27 -6.47
N LEU A 27 -1.09 10.18 -5.36
CA LEU A 27 0.00 11.12 -5.07
C LEU A 27 1.14 11.02 -6.09
N LEU A 28 1.51 9.79 -6.46
CA LEU A 28 2.54 9.52 -7.46
C LEU A 28 2.09 9.99 -8.84
N PHE A 29 0.81 9.79 -9.17
CA PHE A 29 0.20 10.28 -10.40
C PHE A 29 0.24 11.82 -10.49
N LEU A 30 -0.18 12.51 -9.43
CA LEU A 30 -0.07 13.97 -9.34
C LEU A 30 1.38 14.44 -9.46
N ALA A 31 2.32 13.78 -8.79
CA ALA A 31 3.73 14.11 -8.88
C ALA A 31 4.25 13.98 -10.32
N LEU A 32 3.93 12.88 -11.02
CA LEU A 32 4.35 12.66 -12.41
C LEU A 32 3.73 13.68 -13.37
N LEU A 33 2.47 14.08 -13.16
CA LEU A 33 1.85 15.15 -13.93
C LEU A 33 2.56 16.50 -13.72
N SER A 34 2.98 16.81 -12.48
CA SER A 34 3.79 18.01 -12.21
C SER A 34 5.12 18.02 -12.98
N PHE A 35 5.69 16.85 -13.27
CA PHE A 35 6.88 16.70 -14.11
C PHE A 35 6.59 16.73 -15.63
N HIS A 36 5.41 17.18 -16.06
CA HIS A 36 4.99 17.22 -17.47
C HIS A 36 4.97 15.84 -18.16
N MET A 37 4.84 14.77 -17.38
CA MET A 37 4.74 13.43 -17.94
C MET A 37 3.38 13.22 -18.62
N THR A 38 3.36 12.48 -19.73
CA THR A 38 2.10 12.18 -20.43
C THR A 38 1.19 11.33 -19.54
N TRP A 39 -0.12 11.62 -19.61
CA TRP A 39 -1.15 10.93 -18.82
C TRP A 39 -1.05 9.40 -18.92
N GLY A 40 -0.80 8.87 -20.12
CA GLY A 40 -0.66 7.43 -20.34
C GLY A 40 0.56 6.84 -19.63
N ALA A 41 1.71 7.49 -19.69
CA ALA A 41 2.92 7.01 -19.04
C ALA A 41 2.81 7.11 -17.50
N ALA A 42 2.25 8.22 -17.00
CA ALA A 42 1.98 8.41 -15.58
C ALA A 42 1.01 7.35 -15.03
N ALA A 43 -0.07 7.06 -15.76
CA ALA A 43 -1.03 6.02 -15.38
C ALA A 43 -0.36 4.64 -15.34
N THR A 44 0.44 4.31 -16.35
CA THR A 44 1.14 3.02 -16.45
C THR A 44 2.10 2.83 -15.27
N ILE A 45 2.90 3.85 -14.94
CA ILE A 45 3.81 3.79 -13.79
C ILE A 45 3.05 3.62 -12.48
N CYS A 46 1.95 4.34 -12.29
CA CYS A 46 1.14 4.22 -11.07
C CYS A 46 0.53 2.83 -10.92
N VAL A 47 0.05 2.24 -12.01
CA VAL A 47 -0.48 0.86 -12.02
C VAL A 47 0.64 -0.14 -11.71
N LEU A 48 1.80 -0.02 -12.35
CA LEU A 48 2.94 -0.91 -12.09
C LEU A 48 3.42 -0.81 -10.64
N ALA A 49 3.56 0.41 -10.11
CA ALA A 49 3.95 0.66 -8.73
C ALA A 49 2.92 0.06 -7.76
N PHE A 50 1.63 0.24 -8.03
CA PHE A 50 0.55 -0.36 -7.24
C PHE A 50 0.62 -1.90 -7.26
N VAL A 51 0.75 -2.52 -8.44
CA VAL A 51 0.83 -3.99 -8.57
C VAL A 51 2.04 -4.55 -7.83
N PHE A 52 3.21 -3.90 -7.94
CA PHE A 52 4.40 -4.33 -7.21
C PHE A 52 4.24 -4.19 -5.70
N ALA A 53 3.72 -3.05 -5.24
CA ALA A 53 3.49 -2.81 -3.82
C ALA A 53 2.45 -3.79 -3.26
N PHE A 54 1.37 -4.02 -4.01
CA PHE A 54 0.29 -4.93 -3.65
C PHE A 54 0.78 -6.37 -3.60
N GLY A 55 1.54 -6.81 -4.61
CA GLY A 55 2.14 -8.14 -4.66
C GLY A 55 3.10 -8.36 -3.49
N ARG A 56 3.98 -7.39 -3.21
CA ARG A 56 4.89 -7.43 -2.06
C ARG A 56 4.13 -7.47 -0.72
N TRP A 57 3.08 -6.68 -0.58
CA TRP A 57 2.22 -6.66 0.61
C TRP A 57 1.52 -8.03 0.78
N ARG A 58 0.93 -8.57 -0.28
CA ARG A 58 0.33 -9.92 -0.29
C ARG A 58 1.32 -11.02 0.10
N LEU A 59 2.56 -10.94 -0.39
CA LEU A 59 3.62 -11.90 -0.06
C LEU A 59 4.12 -11.76 1.39
N LYS A 60 4.21 -10.53 1.91
CA LYS A 60 4.70 -10.27 3.28
C LYS A 60 3.65 -10.57 4.35
N GLU A 61 2.42 -10.14 4.15
CA GLU A 61 1.38 -10.24 5.19
C GLU A 61 0.49 -11.48 5.03
N GLY A 62 0.42 -12.10 3.84
CA GLY A 62 -0.25 -13.38 3.58
C GLY A 62 -1.77 -13.41 3.84
N SER A 63 -2.31 -12.38 4.49
CA SER A 63 -3.65 -12.28 5.06
C SER A 63 -4.18 -10.85 4.90
N TRP A 64 -5.49 -10.73 4.69
CA TRP A 64 -6.14 -9.42 4.59
C TRP A 64 -6.01 -8.63 5.90
N PRO A 65 -5.98 -7.28 5.89
CA PRO A 65 -5.74 -6.50 7.10
C PRO A 65 -6.85 -6.66 8.14
N TRP A 66 -8.06 -7.06 7.71
CA TRP A 66 -9.17 -7.44 8.57
C TRP A 66 -9.15 -8.90 9.04
N GLN A 67 -8.35 -9.77 8.44
CA GLN A 67 -8.22 -11.16 8.89
C GLN A 67 -7.42 -11.26 10.19
N PRO A 68 -7.89 -12.06 11.17
CA PRO A 68 -7.12 -12.32 12.38
C PRO A 68 -5.79 -13.02 12.02
N PRO A 69 -4.67 -12.65 12.67
CA PRO A 69 -3.43 -13.39 12.54
C PRO A 69 -3.68 -14.85 12.97
N ARG A 70 -3.38 -15.81 12.09
CA ARG A 70 -3.39 -17.24 12.43
C ARG A 70 -2.08 -17.62 13.07
#